data_AF-A0A348MWG2-F1
#
_entry.id   AF-A0A348MWG2-F1
#
_cell.length_a   1.000
_cell.length_b   1.000
_cell.length_c   1.000
_cell.angle_alpha   90.00
_cell.angle_beta   90.00
_cell.angle_gamma   90.00
#
_symmetry.space_group_name_H-M   'P 1'
#
loop_
_entity.id
_entity.type
_entity.pdbx_description
1 polymer ?
#
loop_
_entity_poly.entity_id
_entity_poly.type
_entity_poly.pdbx_seq_one_letter_code
_entity_poly.pdbx_strand_id
1 'polypeptide(L)'
;LFINTDAGSVILHLGMTGFLRVFAQSTALKKHDHLDINLSNGQCLRFNDARKFGACLWQGIDDEPHVLLSALGPEPLTDDFTQDHLHARAQGRTCTVKQFVMDNKNVVGVGNIYANEALFLAKIAPKRAAGKISAQRYRVLTGYIKEVLAAAIVQGGTTLKDFSQVDGNPGYFSLHLNVYGRAGEACRICETEIKSMMIGQRNTFWCPSCQR
;
A
#
# COMPACT_ATOMS: atom_id res chain seq x y z
N LEU A 1 1.48 1.14 -11.78
CA LEU A 1 2.39 2.06 -12.49
C LEU A 1 1.96 2.11 -13.94
N PHE A 2 2.07 3.28 -14.57
CA PHE A 2 1.76 3.46 -15.99
C PHE A 2 2.99 4.03 -16.70
N ILE A 3 3.36 3.46 -17.84
CA ILE A 3 4.33 4.04 -18.77
C ILE A 3 3.54 4.39 -20.03
N ASN A 4 3.32 5.68 -20.24
CA ASN A 4 2.49 6.17 -21.33
C ASN A 4 3.33 6.39 -22.59
N THR A 5 2.74 6.07 -23.74
CA THR A 5 3.28 6.27 -25.09
C THR A 5 2.17 6.80 -25.99
N ASP A 6 2.50 7.20 -27.20
CA ASP A 6 1.52 7.68 -28.18
C ASP A 6 0.51 6.59 -28.60
N ALA A 7 0.88 5.31 -28.51
CA ALA A 7 0.02 4.18 -28.89
C ALA A 7 -0.86 3.66 -27.73
N GLY A 8 -0.56 4.07 -26.50
CA GLY A 8 -1.19 3.53 -25.30
C GLY A 8 -0.22 3.43 -24.11
N SER A 9 -0.59 2.66 -23.11
CA SER A 9 0.10 2.60 -21.83
C SER A 9 0.48 1.16 -21.44
N VAL A 10 1.73 0.99 -20.99
CA VAL A 10 2.12 -0.21 -20.24
C VAL A 10 1.67 -0.05 -18.81
N ILE A 11 0.89 -1.01 -18.31
CA ILE A 11 0.43 -1.07 -16.93
C ILE A 11 1.31 -2.09 -16.19
N LEU A 12 2.11 -1.60 -15.25
CA LEU A 12 2.98 -2.41 -14.41
C LEU A 12 2.44 -2.50 -12.99
N HIS A 13 2.26 -3.72 -12.49
CA HIS A 13 1.98 -4.01 -11.09
C HIS A 13 3.17 -4.75 -10.49
N LEU A 14 3.77 -4.22 -9.42
CA LEU A 14 5.00 -4.77 -8.84
C LEU A 14 4.76 -6.05 -8.01
N GLY A 15 3.52 -6.33 -7.62
CA GLY A 15 3.21 -7.48 -6.78
C GLY A 15 3.82 -7.32 -5.38
N MET A 16 4.40 -8.38 -4.85
CA MET A 16 4.94 -8.41 -3.49
C MET A 16 6.45 -8.13 -3.41
N THR A 17 7.21 -8.60 -4.41
CA THR A 17 8.68 -8.57 -4.44
C THR A 17 9.23 -7.91 -5.69
N GLY A 18 8.35 -7.41 -6.56
CA GLY A 18 8.77 -6.78 -7.80
C GLY A 18 9.38 -5.42 -7.55
N PHE A 19 10.42 -5.10 -8.30
CA PHE A 19 10.98 -3.76 -8.36
C PHE A 19 11.34 -3.40 -9.81
N LEU A 20 11.28 -2.11 -10.11
CA LEU A 20 11.64 -1.55 -11.42
C LEU A 20 12.84 -0.62 -11.24
N ARG A 21 13.89 -0.81 -12.03
CA ARG A 21 15.11 0.02 -11.97
C ARG A 21 15.64 0.32 -13.35
N VAL A 22 16.44 1.37 -13.46
CA VAL A 22 17.13 1.75 -14.68
C VAL A 22 18.51 1.08 -14.73
N PHE A 23 18.83 0.44 -15.85
CA PHE A 23 20.15 -0.12 -16.12
C PHE A 23 20.65 0.31 -17.50
N ALA A 24 21.96 0.20 -17.74
CA ALA A 24 22.45 0.20 -19.12
C ALA A 24 21.98 -1.09 -19.81
N GLN A 25 21.61 -1.04 -21.09
CA GLN A 25 21.13 -2.22 -21.83
C GLN A 25 22.17 -3.35 -21.89
N SER A 26 23.46 -3.00 -21.84
CA SER A 26 24.57 -3.96 -21.78
C SER A 26 24.68 -4.68 -20.43
N THR A 27 23.93 -4.27 -19.41
CA THR A 27 23.97 -4.89 -18.08
C THR A 27 23.42 -6.31 -18.16
N ALA A 28 24.25 -7.30 -17.85
CA ALA A 28 23.87 -8.70 -17.83
C ALA A 28 22.61 -8.94 -16.97
N LEU A 29 21.71 -9.79 -17.48
CA LEU A 29 20.52 -10.22 -16.75
C LEU A 29 20.92 -11.04 -15.53
N LYS A 30 20.20 -10.83 -14.43
CA LYS A 30 20.28 -11.58 -13.18
C LYS A 30 19.06 -12.48 -13.05
N LYS A 31 19.16 -13.41 -12.09
CA LYS A 31 18.03 -14.25 -11.72
C LYS A 31 16.83 -13.38 -11.35
N HIS A 32 15.67 -13.74 -11.90
CA HIS A 32 14.39 -13.07 -11.71
C HIS A 32 14.20 -11.74 -12.47
N ASP A 33 15.13 -11.36 -13.35
CA ASP A 33 14.87 -10.30 -14.34
C ASP A 33 13.92 -10.87 -15.40
N HIS A 34 12.69 -10.34 -15.48
CA HIS A 34 11.64 -10.91 -16.33
C HIS A 34 11.24 -10.04 -17.51
N LEU A 35 11.51 -8.73 -17.45
CA LEU A 35 11.12 -7.77 -18.48
C LEU A 35 12.12 -6.62 -18.53
N ASP A 36 12.60 -6.30 -19.74
CA ASP A 36 13.32 -5.07 -20.05
C ASP A 36 12.49 -4.22 -21.02
N ILE A 37 12.33 -2.94 -20.70
CA ILE A 37 11.79 -1.93 -21.61
C ILE A 37 12.97 -1.06 -22.05
N ASN A 38 13.45 -1.31 -23.27
CA ASN A 38 14.62 -0.63 -23.83
C ASN A 38 14.27 0.79 -24.27
N LEU A 39 15.11 1.75 -23.86
CA LEU A 39 15.01 3.16 -24.22
C LEU A 39 16.02 3.50 -25.33
N SER A 40 15.74 4.52 -26.14
CA SER A 40 16.62 4.91 -27.25
C SER A 40 18.00 5.44 -26.81
N ASN A 41 18.18 5.81 -25.55
CA ASN A 41 19.43 6.34 -24.99
C ASN A 41 20.40 5.24 -24.51
N GLY A 42 20.17 3.97 -24.86
CA GLY A 42 21.00 2.85 -24.44
C GLY A 42 20.75 2.39 -22.99
N GLN A 43 19.73 2.92 -22.31
CA GLN A 43 19.26 2.44 -21.01
C GLN A 43 18.04 1.52 -21.17
N CYS A 44 17.70 0.77 -20.12
CA CYS A 44 16.45 0.02 -20.03
C CYS A 44 15.83 0.16 -18.63
N LEU A 45 14.50 0.09 -18.58
CA LEU A 45 13.76 -0.17 -17.35
C LEU A 45 13.62 -1.68 -17.19
N ARG A 46 14.24 -2.22 -16.14
CA ARG A 46 14.25 -3.66 -15.85
C ARG A 46 13.34 -3.97 -14.68
N PHE A 47 12.41 -4.89 -14.90
CA PHE A 47 11.53 -5.43 -13.88
C PHE A 47 12.05 -6.78 -13.39
N ASN A 48 12.40 -6.83 -12.11
CA ASN A 48 12.77 -8.04 -11.41
C ASN A 48 11.66 -8.43 -10.44
N ASP A 49 11.26 -9.70 -10.40
CA ASP A 49 10.28 -10.17 -9.42
C ASP A 49 10.54 -11.63 -8.99
N ALA A 50 11.12 -11.81 -7.81
CA ALA A 50 11.46 -13.14 -7.30
C ALA A 50 10.26 -14.11 -7.21
N ARG A 51 9.07 -13.60 -6.91
CA ARG A 51 7.85 -14.41 -6.69
C ARG A 51 6.94 -14.49 -7.89
N LYS A 52 7.17 -13.67 -8.93
CA LYS A 52 6.37 -13.62 -10.17
C LYS A 52 4.88 -13.35 -9.90
N PHE A 53 4.61 -12.44 -8.96
CA PHE A 53 3.27 -11.96 -8.63
C PHE A 53 2.96 -10.59 -9.25
N GLY A 54 3.96 -9.94 -9.85
CA GLY A 54 3.75 -8.76 -10.66
C GLY A 54 3.08 -9.05 -11.99
N ALA A 55 2.71 -7.98 -12.69
CA ALA A 55 2.08 -8.04 -13.99
C ALA A 55 2.61 -6.92 -14.89
N CYS A 56 2.73 -7.22 -16.18
CA CYS A 56 2.95 -6.25 -17.24
C CYS A 56 1.82 -6.42 -18.26
N LEU A 57 0.95 -5.43 -18.34
CA LEU A 57 -0.22 -5.42 -19.20
C LEU A 57 -0.11 -4.24 -20.17
N TRP A 58 -0.85 -4.29 -21.27
CA TRP A 58 -0.95 -3.22 -22.25
C TRP A 58 -2.39 -2.72 -22.33
N GLN A 59 -2.57 -1.42 -22.45
CA GLN A 59 -3.84 -0.79 -22.77
C GLN A 59 -3.61 0.19 -23.93
N GLY A 60 -4.27 -0.01 -25.06
CA GLY A 60 -4.22 0.91 -26.20
C GLY A 60 -4.82 2.27 -25.86
N ILE A 61 -4.45 3.30 -26.62
CA ILE A 61 -4.92 4.67 -26.37
C ILE A 61 -6.45 4.82 -26.47
N ASP A 62 -7.08 4.04 -27.35
CA ASP A 62 -8.53 4.05 -27.58
C ASP A 62 -9.25 2.91 -26.83
N ASP A 63 -8.55 2.14 -26.00
CA ASP A 63 -9.15 1.07 -25.21
C ASP A 63 -9.85 1.64 -23.97
N GLU A 64 -10.99 1.04 -23.63
CA GLU A 64 -11.64 1.28 -22.34
C GLU A 64 -10.68 0.99 -21.17
N PRO A 65 -10.80 1.71 -20.04
CA PRO A 65 -9.95 1.47 -18.87
C PRO A 65 -9.95 0.01 -18.45
N HIS A 66 -8.75 -0.55 -18.29
CA HIS A 66 -8.59 -1.95 -17.91
C HIS A 66 -9.43 -2.29 -16.67
N VAL A 67 -10.13 -3.43 -16.68
CA VAL A 67 -11.11 -3.81 -15.64
C VAL A 67 -10.55 -3.79 -14.21
N LEU A 68 -9.24 -4.03 -14.05
CA LEU A 68 -8.54 -3.95 -12.77
C LEU A 68 -8.42 -2.53 -12.21
N LEU A 69 -8.55 -1.52 -13.06
CA LEU A 69 -8.48 -0.10 -12.72
C LEU A 69 -9.87 0.49 -12.50
N SER A 70 -10.86 0.09 -13.30
CA SER A 70 -12.23 0.63 -13.21
C SER A 70 -12.94 0.31 -11.89
N ALA A 71 -12.51 -0.76 -11.20
CA ALA A 71 -13.06 -1.15 -9.91
C ALA A 71 -12.39 -0.49 -8.70
N LEU A 72 -11.39 0.37 -8.90
CA LEU A 72 -10.62 0.98 -7.82
C LEU A 72 -11.40 2.10 -7.12
N GLY A 73 -11.16 2.24 -5.82
CA GLY A 73 -11.60 3.37 -5.01
C GLY A 73 -10.73 4.61 -5.24
N PRO A 74 -11.06 5.73 -4.56
CA PRO A 74 -10.33 6.99 -4.72
C PRO A 74 -8.88 6.88 -4.23
N GLU A 75 -8.02 7.72 -4.80
CA GLU A 75 -6.64 7.88 -4.35
C GLU A 75 -6.61 8.66 -3.02
N PRO A 76 -6.04 8.11 -1.94
CA PRO A 76 -6.11 8.70 -0.60
C PRO A 76 -5.55 10.11 -0.49
N LEU A 77 -4.58 10.50 -1.31
CA LEU A 77 -3.94 11.83 -1.22
C LEU A 77 -4.60 12.89 -2.11
N THR A 78 -5.75 12.58 -2.71
CA THR A 78 -6.55 13.52 -3.50
C THR A 78 -7.77 14.01 -2.71
N ASP A 79 -8.48 14.98 -3.28
CA ASP A 79 -9.72 15.53 -2.72
C ASP A 79 -10.90 14.55 -2.85
N ASP A 80 -10.83 13.59 -3.77
CA ASP A 80 -11.85 12.55 -3.95
C ASP A 80 -11.98 11.64 -2.71
N PHE A 81 -10.88 11.47 -1.96
CA PHE A 81 -10.91 10.78 -0.68
C PHE A 81 -11.33 11.72 0.45
N THR A 82 -12.63 12.00 0.51
CA THR A 82 -13.24 12.89 1.50
C THR A 82 -13.32 12.27 2.89
N GLN A 83 -13.51 13.10 3.92
CA GLN A 83 -13.61 12.66 5.32
C GLN A 83 -14.80 11.73 5.59
N ASP A 84 -15.89 11.88 4.82
CA ASP A 84 -17.12 11.09 5.00
C ASP A 84 -17.20 9.86 4.07
N HIS A 85 -16.29 9.74 3.08
CA HIS A 85 -16.30 8.66 2.08
C HIS A 85 -16.28 7.26 2.70
N LEU A 86 -15.34 7.00 3.62
CA LEU A 86 -15.23 5.69 4.27
C LEU A 86 -16.49 5.35 5.09
N HIS A 87 -17.04 6.32 5.82
CA HIS A 87 -18.24 6.10 6.62
C HIS A 87 -19.44 5.76 5.74
N ALA A 88 -19.62 6.47 4.63
CA ALA A 88 -20.69 6.19 3.66
C ALA A 88 -20.55 4.78 3.06
N ARG A 89 -19.33 4.38 2.68
CA ARG A 89 -19.03 3.04 2.13
C ARG A 89 -19.14 1.91 3.17
N ALA A 90 -18.93 2.22 4.45
CA ALA A 90 -18.94 1.24 5.54
C ALA A 90 -20.34 0.87 6.03
N GLN A 91 -21.39 1.61 5.67
CA GLN A 91 -22.75 1.34 6.14
C GLN A 91 -23.17 -0.10 5.81
N GLY A 92 -23.71 -0.81 6.81
CA GLY A 92 -24.12 -2.21 6.69
C GLY A 92 -22.99 -3.23 6.53
N ARG A 93 -21.71 -2.82 6.48
CA ARG A 93 -20.58 -3.75 6.34
C ARG A 93 -20.30 -4.48 7.65
N THR A 94 -20.27 -5.81 7.57
CA THR A 94 -19.99 -6.70 8.71
C THR A 94 -18.54 -7.12 8.81
N CYS A 95 -17.75 -6.95 7.74
CA CYS A 95 -16.32 -7.25 7.75
C CYS A 95 -15.56 -6.35 8.73
N THR A 96 -14.36 -6.77 9.10
CA THR A 96 -13.50 -5.98 9.99
C THR A 96 -13.08 -4.68 9.30
N VAL A 97 -12.92 -3.60 10.07
CA VAL A 97 -12.45 -2.31 9.55
C VAL A 97 -11.09 -2.42 8.87
N LYS A 98 -10.22 -3.31 9.36
CA LYS A 98 -8.94 -3.59 8.71
C LYS A 98 -9.13 -4.16 7.31
N GLN A 99 -9.97 -5.18 7.14
CA GLN A 99 -10.26 -5.71 5.80
C GLN A 99 -10.90 -4.66 4.91
N PHE A 100 -11.80 -3.85 5.48
CA PHE A 100 -12.51 -2.81 4.75
C PHE A 100 -11.57 -1.75 4.17
N VAL A 101 -10.65 -1.20 4.96
CA VAL A 101 -9.71 -0.17 4.46
C VAL A 101 -8.61 -0.73 3.58
N MET A 102 -8.32 -2.03 3.67
CA MET A 102 -7.35 -2.71 2.78
C MET A 102 -7.97 -3.18 1.45
N ASP A 103 -9.28 -3.06 1.30
CA ASP A 103 -9.96 -3.35 0.03
C ASP A 103 -9.81 -2.14 -0.89
N ASN A 104 -9.05 -2.32 -1.98
CA ASN A 104 -8.76 -1.30 -2.98
C ASN A 104 -10.03 -0.71 -3.63
N LYS A 105 -11.19 -1.35 -3.51
CA LYS A 105 -12.48 -0.78 -3.95
C LYS A 105 -12.97 0.36 -3.06
N ASN A 106 -12.56 0.39 -1.79
CA ASN A 106 -12.96 1.43 -0.84
C ASN A 106 -11.98 2.59 -0.84
N VAL A 107 -10.67 2.30 -0.89
CA VAL A 107 -9.57 3.27 -1.00
C VAL A 107 -8.33 2.51 -1.47
N VAL A 108 -7.60 3.05 -2.43
CA VAL A 108 -6.38 2.40 -2.94
C VAL A 108 -5.16 2.70 -2.08
N GLY A 109 -4.08 1.94 -2.25
CA GLY A 109 -2.77 2.23 -1.64
C GLY A 109 -2.63 1.87 -0.15
N VAL A 110 -3.74 1.59 0.55
CA VAL A 110 -3.73 1.22 1.98
C VAL A 110 -3.36 -0.26 2.16
N GLY A 111 -2.05 -0.53 2.10
CA GLY A 111 -1.47 -1.85 2.34
C GLY A 111 -1.48 -2.28 3.83
N ASN A 112 -1.00 -3.51 4.10
CA ASN A 112 -1.02 -4.08 5.45
C ASN A 112 -0.31 -3.19 6.49
N ILE A 113 0.86 -2.64 6.17
CA ILE A 113 1.62 -1.77 7.06
C ILE A 113 0.80 -0.54 7.44
N TYR A 114 0.39 0.23 6.44
CA TYR A 114 -0.32 1.50 6.62
C TYR A 114 -1.68 1.31 7.28
N ALA A 115 -2.39 0.22 7.01
CA ALA A 115 -3.64 -0.11 7.70
C ALA A 115 -3.42 -0.32 9.20
N ASN A 116 -2.38 -1.05 9.63
CA ASN A 116 -2.10 -1.24 11.06
C ASN A 116 -1.75 0.10 11.74
N GLU A 117 -0.90 0.91 11.11
CA GLU A 117 -0.45 2.19 11.65
C GLU A 117 -1.59 3.21 11.75
N ALA A 118 -2.38 3.39 10.68
CA ALA A 118 -3.50 4.32 10.68
C ALA A 118 -4.59 3.93 11.71
N LEU A 119 -4.89 2.63 11.86
CA LEU A 119 -5.83 2.15 12.86
C LEU A 119 -5.32 2.34 14.30
N PHE A 120 -4.01 2.22 14.52
CA PHE A 120 -3.37 2.50 15.79
C PHE A 120 -3.50 3.97 16.17
N LEU A 121 -3.12 4.88 15.26
CA LEU A 121 -3.22 6.33 15.47
C LEU A 121 -4.67 6.78 15.68
N ALA A 122 -5.61 6.20 14.93
CA ALA A 122 -7.04 6.44 15.08
C ALA A 122 -7.65 5.79 16.35
N LYS A 123 -6.89 4.99 17.10
CA LYS A 123 -7.35 4.26 18.31
C LYS A 123 -8.54 3.33 18.01
N ILE A 124 -8.55 2.71 16.83
CA ILE A 124 -9.60 1.79 16.37
C ILE A 124 -9.10 0.35 16.42
N ALA A 125 -9.83 -0.53 17.11
CA ALA A 125 -9.51 -1.95 17.12
C ALA A 125 -9.68 -2.57 15.71
N PRO A 126 -8.66 -3.25 15.16
CA PRO A 126 -8.67 -3.70 13.77
C PRO A 126 -9.76 -4.74 13.47
N LYS A 127 -10.23 -5.48 14.49
CA LYS A 127 -11.32 -6.46 14.39
C LYS A 127 -12.73 -5.86 14.45
N ARG A 128 -12.86 -4.56 14.72
CA ARG A 128 -14.17 -3.93 14.85
C ARG A 128 -14.90 -3.98 13.51
N ALA A 129 -16.18 -4.31 13.51
CA ALA A 129 -16.99 -4.32 12.29
C ALA A 129 -17.03 -2.91 11.68
N ALA A 130 -16.77 -2.82 10.37
CA ALA A 130 -16.66 -1.54 9.67
C ALA A 130 -17.95 -0.70 9.78
N GLY A 131 -19.12 -1.32 9.68
CA GLY A 131 -20.41 -0.64 9.82
C GLY A 131 -20.78 -0.25 11.25
N LYS A 132 -19.96 -0.58 12.26
CA LYS A 132 -20.18 -0.22 13.68
C LYS A 132 -19.23 0.89 14.18
N ILE A 133 -18.61 1.62 13.26
CA ILE A 133 -17.72 2.75 13.57
C ILE A 133 -18.45 4.04 13.22
N SER A 134 -18.44 5.00 14.15
CA SER A 134 -19.11 6.29 13.96
C SER A 134 -18.44 7.13 12.86
N ALA A 135 -19.21 8.02 12.23
CA ALA A 135 -18.71 8.98 11.27
C ALA A 135 -17.47 9.74 11.79
N GLN A 136 -17.53 10.24 13.03
CA GLN A 136 -16.42 10.98 13.61
C GLN A 136 -15.13 10.16 13.72
N ARG A 137 -15.20 8.87 14.06
CA ARG A 137 -14.03 7.99 14.10
C ARG A 137 -13.50 7.71 12.69
N TYR A 138 -14.36 7.64 11.68
CA TYR A 138 -13.92 7.53 10.29
C TYR A 138 -13.22 8.80 9.79
N ARG A 139 -13.70 9.99 10.14
CA ARG A 139 -13.00 11.24 9.75
C ARG A 139 -11.57 11.27 10.29
N VAL A 140 -11.41 10.87 11.56
CA VAL A 140 -10.08 10.72 12.19
C VAL A 140 -9.24 9.67 11.48
N LEU A 141 -9.82 8.50 11.17
CA LEU A 141 -9.12 7.44 10.45
C LEU A 141 -8.68 7.89 9.04
N THR A 142 -9.55 8.58 8.30
CA THR A 142 -9.24 9.15 6.98
C THR A 142 -8.03 10.09 7.07
N GLY A 143 -8.01 10.98 8.07
CA GLY A 143 -6.88 11.88 8.33
C GLY A 143 -5.57 11.11 8.53
N TYR A 144 -5.56 10.10 9.40
CA TYR A 144 -4.37 9.29 9.66
C TYR A 144 -3.95 8.40 8.48
N ILE A 145 -4.90 7.94 7.64
CA ILE A 145 -4.56 7.23 6.39
C ILE A 145 -3.76 8.18 5.49
N LYS A 146 -4.24 9.41 5.27
CA LYS A 146 -3.54 10.41 4.46
C LYS A 146 -2.16 10.73 5.04
N GLU A 147 -2.08 10.97 6.34
CA GLU A 147 -0.84 11.29 7.04
C GLU A 147 0.21 10.18 6.92
N VAL A 148 -0.17 8.94 7.21
CA VAL A 148 0.74 7.78 7.15
C VAL A 148 1.25 7.55 5.74
N LEU A 149 0.39 7.66 4.73
CA LEU A 149 0.79 7.48 3.33
C LEU A 149 1.68 8.62 2.83
N ALA A 150 1.35 9.87 3.17
CA ALA A 150 2.18 11.02 2.82
C ALA A 150 3.57 10.93 3.46
N ALA A 151 3.63 10.57 4.75
CA ALA A 151 4.90 10.35 5.45
C ALA A 151 5.71 9.22 4.81
N ALA A 152 5.05 8.14 4.38
CA ALA A 152 5.72 7.05 3.67
C ALA A 152 6.30 7.50 2.32
N ILE A 153 5.60 8.35 1.56
CA ILE A 153 6.12 8.89 0.29
C ILE A 153 7.37 9.75 0.53
N VAL A 154 7.33 10.66 1.51
CA VAL A 154 8.48 11.53 1.84
C VAL A 154 9.71 10.70 2.25
N GLN A 155 9.51 9.57 2.91
CA GLN A 155 10.59 8.69 3.35
C GLN A 155 11.05 7.69 2.26
N GLY A 156 10.50 7.77 1.05
CA GLY A 156 10.82 6.87 -0.06
C GLY A 156 10.21 5.47 0.07
N GLY A 157 9.15 5.33 0.86
CA GLY A 157 8.40 4.10 1.13
C GLY A 157 8.82 3.40 2.42
N THR A 158 8.20 2.25 2.73
CA THR A 158 8.68 1.35 3.79
C THR A 158 9.62 0.31 3.18
N THR A 159 10.92 0.43 3.41
CA THR A 159 11.87 -0.64 3.09
C THR A 159 11.78 -1.74 4.13
N LEU A 160 10.69 -2.51 4.09
CA LEU A 160 10.58 -3.74 4.86
C LEU A 160 11.00 -4.90 3.96
N LYS A 161 12.27 -5.28 4.11
CA LYS A 161 12.98 -6.42 3.51
C LYS A 161 13.23 -6.40 1.99
N ASP A 162 12.33 -5.92 1.14
CA ASP A 162 12.51 -6.06 -0.32
C ASP A 162 12.28 -4.77 -1.16
N PHE A 163 11.76 -3.69 -0.57
CA PHE A 163 11.53 -2.42 -1.27
C PHE A 163 12.76 -1.52 -1.20
N SER A 164 13.54 -1.50 -2.26
CA SER A 164 14.69 -0.61 -2.45
C SER A 164 14.30 0.54 -3.37
N GLN A 165 14.89 1.72 -3.13
CA GLN A 165 14.64 2.89 -3.97
C GLN A 165 15.17 2.66 -5.40
N VAL A 166 14.78 3.54 -6.33
CA VAL A 166 15.15 3.48 -7.75
C VAL A 166 16.68 3.49 -7.95
N ASP A 167 17.42 4.07 -7.00
CA ASP A 167 18.88 4.15 -6.96
C ASP A 167 19.57 2.90 -6.35
N GLY A 168 18.78 1.93 -5.86
CA GLY A 168 19.28 0.68 -5.28
C GLY A 168 19.69 0.75 -3.82
N ASN A 169 19.55 1.90 -3.16
CA ASN A 169 19.78 2.00 -1.73
C ASN A 169 18.57 1.43 -0.96
N PRO A 170 18.78 0.64 0.11
CA PRO A 170 17.71 0.41 1.08
C PRO A 170 17.26 1.77 1.58
N GLY A 171 15.96 2.08 1.58
CA GLY A 171 15.46 3.33 2.11
C GLY A 171 15.99 3.51 3.54
N TYR A 172 16.95 4.42 3.72
CA TYR A 172 17.66 4.62 4.98
C TYR A 172 16.76 5.23 6.08
N PHE A 173 15.53 5.60 5.74
CA PHE A 173 14.52 6.03 6.70
C PHE A 173 13.56 4.89 6.98
N SER A 174 13.79 4.18 8.08
CA SER A 174 12.77 3.31 8.66
C SER A 174 11.60 4.19 9.10
N LEU A 175 10.46 4.01 8.43
CA LEU A 175 9.19 4.51 8.95
C LEU A 175 9.13 4.17 10.43
N HIS A 176 8.91 5.16 11.28
CA HIS A 176 8.80 4.93 12.71
C HIS A 176 7.47 4.21 12.98
N LEU A 177 7.50 2.88 12.85
CA LEU A 177 6.34 2.02 13.02
C LEU A 177 5.96 1.96 14.49
N ASN A 178 4.69 2.21 14.76
CA ASN A 178 4.14 2.15 16.11
C ASN A 178 3.73 0.74 16.49
N VAL A 179 3.21 -0.06 15.55
CA VAL A 179 2.70 -1.39 15.85
C VAL A 179 3.16 -2.45 14.86
N TYR A 180 3.33 -2.11 13.58
CA TYR A 180 3.62 -3.11 12.56
C TYR A 180 4.94 -3.84 12.80
N GLY A 181 4.90 -5.17 12.86
CA GLY A 181 6.09 -6.00 13.08
C GLY A 181 6.62 -5.98 14.52
N ARG A 182 5.95 -5.27 15.44
CA ARG A 182 6.40 -5.06 16.82
C ARG A 182 5.69 -5.95 17.85
N ALA A 183 5.19 -7.12 17.44
CA ALA A 183 4.51 -8.03 18.38
C ALA A 183 5.45 -8.43 19.53
N GLY A 184 4.95 -8.39 20.76
CA GLY A 184 5.75 -8.64 21.97
C GLY A 184 6.54 -7.43 22.48
N GLU A 185 6.61 -6.33 21.73
CA GLU A 185 7.24 -5.09 22.20
C GLU A 185 6.25 -4.19 22.97
N ALA A 186 6.79 -3.26 23.76
CA ALA A 186 6.00 -2.25 24.45
C ALA A 186 5.39 -1.24 23.46
N CYS A 187 4.10 -0.92 23.66
CA CYS A 187 3.45 0.20 22.98
C CYS A 187 4.17 1.51 23.31
N ARG A 188 4.46 2.33 22.29
CA ARG A 188 5.15 3.63 22.45
C ARG A 188 4.32 4.69 23.19
N ILE A 189 3.02 4.44 23.41
CA ILE A 189 2.10 5.37 24.07
C ILE A 189 1.80 4.92 25.51
N CYS A 190 1.56 3.64 25.73
CA CYS A 190 1.02 3.14 26.99
C CYS A 190 1.76 1.93 27.56
N GLU A 191 2.89 1.55 26.96
CA GLU A 191 3.78 0.46 27.36
C GLU A 191 3.18 -0.96 27.33
N THR A 192 1.85 -1.09 27.17
CA THR A 192 1.17 -2.37 27.00
C THR A 192 1.75 -3.11 25.79
N GLU A 193 2.00 -4.40 25.96
CA GLU A 193 2.51 -5.28 24.92
C GLU A 193 1.65 -5.23 23.65
N ILE A 194 2.31 -5.02 22.50
CA ILE A 194 1.68 -5.09 21.19
C ILE A 194 1.35 -6.53 20.87
N LYS A 195 0.09 -6.78 20.50
CA LYS A 195 -0.40 -8.12 20.14
C LYS A 195 -0.45 -8.28 18.64
N SER A 196 -0.38 -9.54 18.19
CA SER A 196 -0.63 -9.91 16.80
C SER A 196 -1.68 -10.99 16.62
N MET A 197 -2.39 -10.95 15.49
CA MET A 197 -3.42 -11.91 15.11
C MET A 197 -3.58 -11.92 13.58
N MET A 198 -4.23 -12.97 13.08
CA MET A 198 -4.54 -13.06 11.66
C MET A 198 -5.93 -12.49 11.36
N ILE A 199 -6.00 -11.51 10.46
CA ILE A 199 -7.25 -11.00 9.90
C ILE A 199 -7.16 -11.11 8.38
N GLY A 200 -8.08 -11.86 7.75
CA GLY A 200 -8.11 -12.02 6.30
C GLY A 200 -6.80 -12.53 5.71
N GLN A 201 -6.17 -13.53 6.36
CA GLN A 201 -4.86 -14.08 5.96
C GLN A 201 -3.69 -13.08 6.01
N ARG A 202 -3.86 -11.95 6.71
CA ARG A 202 -2.81 -10.94 6.93
C ARG A 202 -2.50 -10.85 8.41
N ASN A 203 -1.20 -10.87 8.73
CA ASN A 203 -0.77 -10.62 10.10
C ASN A 203 -1.08 -9.17 10.48
N THR A 204 -1.67 -8.99 11.65
CA THR A 204 -2.24 -7.75 12.16
C THR A 204 -1.65 -7.45 13.51
N PHE A 205 -1.18 -6.23 13.71
CA PHE A 205 -0.52 -5.77 14.93
C PHE A 205 -1.34 -4.63 15.52
N TRP A 206 -1.59 -4.66 16.83
CA TRP A 206 -2.35 -3.62 17.51
C TRP A 206 -2.01 -3.56 18.99
N CYS A 207 -2.23 -2.40 19.60
CA CYS A 207 -2.17 -2.24 21.04
C CYS A 207 -3.57 -2.49 21.64
N PRO A 208 -3.76 -3.50 22.51
CA PRO A 208 -5.06 -3.81 23.08
C PRO A 208 -5.57 -2.74 24.08
N SER A 209 -4.68 -1.90 24.61
CA SER A 209 -5.04 -0.81 25.53
C SER A 209 -5.43 0.47 24.78
N CYS A 210 -4.67 0.86 23.75
CA CYS A 210 -4.92 2.07 22.99
C CYS A 210 -6.10 1.96 22.01
N GLN A 211 -6.41 0.76 21.51
CA GLN A 211 -7.38 0.57 20.42
C GLN A 211 -8.67 -0.13 20.89
N ARG A 212 -9.84 0.48 20.59
CA ARG A 212 -11.19 -0.01 20.98
C ARG A 212 -12.18 -0.11 19.80
#